data_AF-A0A3N0WE09-F1
#
_entry.id   AF-A0A3N0WE09-F1
#
_cell.length_a   1.000
_cell.length_b   1.000
_cell.length_c   1.000
_cell.angle_alpha   90.00
_cell.angle_beta   90.00
_cell.angle_gamma   90.00
#
_symmetry.space_group_name_H-M   'P 1'
#
loop_
_entity.id
_entity.type
_entity.pdbx_description
1 polymer ?
#
loop_
_entity_poly.entity_id
_entity_poly.type
_entity_poly.pdbx_seq_one_letter_code
_entity_poly.pdbx_strand_id
1 'polypeptide(L)'
;MVDHLALSNLYWMNKTKYIEKAIFSKRVIKSFKEEIPKDKMEGFLKVSKNNSLSKFSIVSSAFSFLIKKYFENFQDVIKVYPSNAIGLEKIVLLEVKNNAAVTFKDLLQNTVSEVKEVIFHKDYTLPGINLELYSNFSIQFNPEVFYAQDDISLLYEETDSQIVFTVFYNEIYPEYVITGFLNNFISLISDYDLLLSSDIRFYSLIDDKERKQLLVDFNATSVDYPKDKTIVDLFENQVSKTPENVAAVFEGVMLTYKELNEKANQLAHYIRDNYSIDSGEVIGTLLPKSIDLLVSLLAIEKLGCIYLPIAVNYPKDRINYILKDSYAKILLSEEETIQSLSIDRAYVSLKSAEVELASTDNLHIIIQPHDVAYLIYTSGSTGDPKGVLVEHHSNINMSLDQIKTFGVSSKDKVIWFASTAFDASISEIMMSLYTGATLCIPSEEVQKDKQKFIAFLEKNKATIITFPPSYLDLLKIGDLGSLKTIITAGESANLSKAREIYDSGRNYFNAYGPTEYSVCTSIYKLDKDKIDSTLPIGRPISNTSVYILDEYLNVVPTGVLGKL
;
A
#
# COMPACT_ATOMS: atom_id res chain seq x y z
N MET A 1 16.26 35.60 43.85
CA MET A 1 16.89 35.49 42.51
C MET A 1 16.81 34.03 42.12
N VAL A 2 15.98 33.69 41.14
CA VAL A 2 16.02 32.35 40.56
C VAL A 2 17.36 32.25 39.82
N ASP A 3 18.10 31.18 40.05
CA ASP A 3 19.39 30.96 39.39
C ASP A 3 19.16 30.79 37.89
N HIS A 4 19.60 31.77 37.10
CA HIS A 4 19.43 31.80 35.64
C HIS A 4 20.07 30.57 34.96
N LEU A 5 21.13 30.02 35.57
CA LEU A 5 21.76 28.78 35.12
C LEU A 5 20.82 27.58 35.31
N ALA A 6 20.16 27.48 36.46
CA ALA A 6 19.22 26.39 36.74
C ALA A 6 17.99 26.42 35.82
N LEU A 7 17.45 27.62 35.54
CA LEU A 7 16.35 27.80 34.58
C LEU A 7 16.75 27.38 33.16
N SER A 8 17.93 27.80 32.71
CA SER A 8 18.42 27.48 31.36
C SER A 8 18.72 25.99 31.20
N ASN A 9 19.29 25.35 32.23
CA ASN A 9 19.49 23.90 32.23
C ASN A 9 18.16 23.15 32.17
N LEU A 10 17.16 23.55 32.96
CA LEU A 10 15.84 22.91 32.94
C LEU A 10 15.14 23.07 31.58
N TYR A 11 15.23 24.25 30.97
CA TYR A 11 14.70 24.52 29.62
C TYR A 11 15.27 23.55 28.59
N TRP A 12 16.59 23.47 28.48
CA TRP A 12 17.23 22.61 27.50
C TRP A 12 17.05 21.11 27.81
N MET A 13 17.03 20.71 29.09
CA MET A 13 16.72 19.33 29.48
C MET A 13 15.31 18.93 29.04
N ASN A 14 14.31 19.80 29.26
CA ASN A 14 12.93 19.53 28.86
C ASN A 14 12.80 19.43 27.34
N LYS A 15 13.48 20.33 26.61
CA LYS A 15 13.49 20.33 25.14
C LYS A 15 14.10 19.06 24.56
N THR A 16 15.23 18.60 25.12
CA THR A 16 15.95 17.42 24.58
C THR A 16 15.42 16.07 25.08
N LYS A 17 14.51 16.06 26.05
CA LYS A 17 14.01 14.85 26.73
C LYS A 17 13.32 13.84 25.79
N TYR A 18 12.63 14.33 24.78
CA TYR A 18 11.80 13.52 23.88
C TYR A 18 12.27 13.52 22.43
N ILE A 19 13.41 14.16 22.15
CA ILE A 19 14.01 14.20 20.82
C ILE A 19 14.89 12.98 20.67
N GLU A 20 14.62 12.17 19.65
CA GLU A 20 15.49 11.07 19.31
C GLU A 20 16.80 11.61 18.74
N LYS A 21 17.91 10.99 19.13
CA LYS A 21 19.22 11.41 18.62
C LYS A 21 19.35 11.05 17.14
N ALA A 22 19.83 12.02 16.38
CA ALA A 22 20.26 11.89 15.01
C ALA A 22 21.23 10.72 14.82
N ILE A 23 20.92 9.80 13.90
CA ILE A 23 21.89 8.80 13.44
C ILE A 23 22.72 9.45 12.32
N PHE A 24 23.95 9.88 12.65
CA PHE A 24 24.87 10.42 11.65
C PHE A 24 25.33 9.33 10.70
N SER A 25 25.02 9.49 9.41
CA SER A 25 25.71 8.74 8.37
C SER A 25 26.81 9.62 7.78
N LYS A 26 28.07 9.18 7.85
CA LYS A 26 29.18 9.83 7.13
C LYS A 26 28.91 9.68 5.62
N ARG A 27 28.37 10.70 4.96
CA ARG A 27 27.99 10.61 3.54
C ARG A 27 28.31 11.86 2.75
N VAL A 28 28.36 11.69 1.44
CA VAL A 28 28.60 12.76 0.47
C VAL A 28 27.43 13.74 0.55
N ILE A 29 27.76 15.01 0.76
CA ILE A 29 26.80 16.08 0.81
C ILE A 29 26.81 16.78 -0.54
N LYS A 30 25.66 16.76 -1.21
CA LYS A 30 25.40 17.54 -2.42
C LYS A 30 24.84 18.90 -2.02
N SER A 31 24.84 19.85 -2.95
CA SER A 31 24.16 21.12 -2.76
C SER A 31 23.35 21.50 -3.98
N PHE A 32 22.24 22.19 -3.74
CA PHE A 32 21.42 22.84 -4.74
C PHE A 32 21.22 24.30 -4.33
N LYS A 33 21.47 25.24 -5.24
CA LYS A 33 21.58 26.67 -4.95
C LYS A 33 20.66 27.46 -5.88
N GLU A 34 19.94 28.41 -5.29
CA GLU A 34 19.13 29.39 -6.02
C GLU A 34 19.50 30.81 -5.58
N GLU A 35 19.69 31.69 -6.56
CA GLU A 35 20.03 33.11 -6.35
C GLU A 35 18.85 33.99 -6.79
N ILE A 36 18.28 34.71 -5.84
CA ILE A 36 17.06 35.47 -6.05
C ILE A 36 17.35 36.98 -5.94
N PRO A 37 17.12 37.74 -7.01
CA PRO A 37 17.15 39.20 -6.96
C PRO A 37 16.19 39.77 -5.90
N LYS A 38 16.63 40.79 -5.14
CA LYS A 38 15.82 41.35 -4.03
C LYS A 38 14.48 41.95 -4.46
N ASP A 39 14.38 42.44 -5.70
CA ASP A 39 13.13 42.93 -6.31
C ASP A 39 12.08 41.82 -6.47
N LYS A 40 12.50 40.55 -6.57
CA LYS A 40 11.58 39.40 -6.55
C LYS A 40 11.19 38.95 -5.13
N MET A 41 11.75 39.59 -4.10
CA MET A 41 11.55 39.26 -2.69
C MET A 41 10.96 40.44 -1.90
N GLU A 42 10.31 41.39 -2.57
CA GLU A 42 9.76 42.59 -1.95
C GLU A 42 8.79 42.30 -0.81
N GLY A 43 7.91 41.30 -0.96
CA GLY A 43 6.98 40.87 0.09
C GLY A 43 7.72 40.41 1.36
N PHE A 44 8.67 39.49 1.21
CA PHE A 44 9.54 39.02 2.29
C PHE A 44 10.31 40.16 2.97
N LEU A 45 10.92 41.05 2.20
CA LEU A 45 11.70 42.17 2.72
C LEU A 45 10.82 43.19 3.46
N LYS A 46 9.62 43.44 2.95
CA LYS A 46 8.64 44.34 3.57
C LYS A 46 8.13 43.78 4.89
N VAL A 47 7.71 42.52 4.94
CA VAL A 47 7.17 41.91 6.17
C VAL A 47 8.24 41.73 7.23
N SER A 48 9.45 41.35 6.83
CA SER A 48 10.58 41.30 7.74
C SER A 48 11.05 42.69 8.21
N LYS A 49 10.53 43.78 7.60
CA LYS A 49 11.01 45.17 7.82
C LYS A 49 12.52 45.29 7.63
N ASN A 50 13.07 44.47 6.74
CA ASN A 50 14.50 44.29 6.53
C ASN A 50 15.31 43.98 7.82
N ASN A 51 14.67 43.46 8.87
CA ASN A 51 15.28 43.15 10.16
C ASN A 51 15.77 41.68 10.21
N SER A 52 17.04 41.47 10.59
CA SER A 52 17.66 40.15 10.60
C SER A 52 16.94 39.11 11.47
N LEU A 53 16.45 39.49 12.65
CA LEU A 53 15.70 38.60 13.53
C LEU A 53 14.35 38.20 12.91
N SER A 54 13.64 39.16 12.31
CA SER A 54 12.39 38.87 11.61
C SER A 54 12.59 37.97 10.38
N LYS A 55 13.64 38.21 9.57
CA LYS A 55 14.01 37.33 8.45
C LYS A 55 14.33 35.92 8.93
N PHE A 56 15.11 35.80 10.00
CA PHE A 56 15.45 34.51 10.61
C PHE A 56 14.21 33.74 11.07
N SER A 57 13.28 34.40 11.77
CA SER A 57 12.02 33.77 12.18
C SER A 57 11.18 33.29 10.99
N ILE A 58 11.04 34.13 9.95
CA ILE A 58 10.29 33.76 8.73
C ILE A 58 10.91 32.56 8.03
N VAL A 59 12.22 32.60 7.78
CA VAL A 59 12.98 31.51 7.15
C VAL A 59 12.87 30.22 7.97
N SER A 60 12.97 30.31 9.30
CA SER A 60 12.88 29.15 10.19
C SER A 60 11.47 28.54 10.21
N SER A 61 10.42 29.37 10.21
CA SER A 61 9.03 28.90 10.10
C SER A 61 8.79 28.20 8.76
N ALA A 62 9.22 28.81 7.66
CA ALA A 62 9.05 28.28 6.31
C ALA A 62 9.78 26.94 6.12
N PHE A 63 11.02 26.87 6.61
CA PHE A 63 11.83 25.66 6.56
C PHE A 63 11.19 24.55 7.39
N SER A 64 10.80 24.84 8.64
CA SER A 64 10.13 23.86 9.51
C SER A 64 8.86 23.29 8.87
N PHE A 65 8.00 24.17 8.35
CA PHE A 65 6.75 23.78 7.71
C PHE A 65 6.99 22.84 6.54
N LEU A 66 7.91 23.19 5.63
CA LEU A 66 8.15 22.38 4.45
C LEU A 66 8.92 21.09 4.75
N ILE A 67 9.84 21.11 5.71
CA ILE A 67 10.50 19.87 6.15
C ILE A 67 9.46 18.89 6.69
N LYS A 68 8.48 19.35 7.49
CA LYS A 68 7.39 18.51 7.98
C LYS A 68 6.57 17.88 6.85
N LYS A 69 6.32 18.66 5.80
CA LYS A 69 5.53 18.23 4.63
C LYS A 69 6.29 17.27 3.70
N TYR A 70 7.63 17.32 3.67
CA TYR A 70 8.46 16.52 2.77
C TYR A 70 9.08 15.28 3.44
N PHE A 71 9.36 15.34 4.75
CA PHE A 71 10.22 14.37 5.43
C PHE A 71 9.57 13.86 6.73
N GLU A 72 9.14 12.61 6.71
CA GLU A 72 8.37 11.96 7.80
C GLU A 72 9.12 11.91 9.14
N ASN A 73 10.45 11.82 9.11
CA ASN A 73 11.30 11.73 10.30
C ASN A 73 11.50 13.06 11.04
N PHE A 74 10.83 14.14 10.61
CA PHE A 74 10.95 15.44 11.25
C PHE A 74 10.18 15.54 12.57
N GLN A 75 10.92 15.72 13.65
CA GLN A 75 10.42 15.83 15.03
C GLN A 75 10.13 17.28 15.46
N ASP A 76 9.81 18.16 14.51
CA ASP A 76 9.48 19.57 14.78
C ASP A 76 10.63 20.39 15.39
N VAL A 77 11.86 19.86 15.34
CA VAL A 77 13.07 20.51 15.89
C VAL A 77 14.11 20.71 14.82
N ILE A 78 14.61 21.94 14.71
CA ILE A 78 15.67 22.34 13.78
C ILE A 78 16.91 22.69 14.58
N LYS A 79 18.07 22.22 14.10
CA LYS A 79 19.36 22.65 14.62
C LYS A 79 19.76 23.98 13.98
N VAL A 80 20.12 24.95 14.80
CA VAL A 80 20.56 26.27 14.35
C VAL A 80 22.03 26.42 14.69
N TYR A 81 22.84 26.56 13.65
CA TYR A 81 24.26 26.85 13.79
C TYR A 81 24.48 28.33 14.20
N PRO A 82 25.67 28.69 14.69
CA PRO A 82 25.99 30.06 15.08
C PRO A 82 25.52 31.08 14.03
N SER A 83 24.85 32.14 14.49
CA SER A 83 24.23 33.15 13.64
C SER A 83 24.26 34.51 14.29
N ASN A 84 24.90 35.46 13.62
CA ASN A 84 24.98 36.86 14.03
C ASN A 84 23.59 37.53 14.05
N ALA A 85 22.62 37.03 13.28
CA ALA A 85 21.26 37.57 13.20
C ALA A 85 20.51 37.54 14.55
N ILE A 86 20.82 36.56 15.39
CA ILE A 86 20.24 36.40 16.74
C ILE A 86 21.29 36.47 17.86
N GLY A 87 22.52 36.90 17.52
CA GLY A 87 23.66 36.99 18.43
C GLY A 87 24.08 35.64 19.01
N LEU A 88 24.00 34.57 18.21
CA LEU A 88 24.23 33.21 18.65
C LEU A 88 25.65 32.75 18.30
N GLU A 89 26.45 32.40 19.31
CA GLU A 89 27.84 31.94 19.15
C GLU A 89 28.00 30.41 19.16
N LYS A 90 26.94 29.67 19.52
CA LYS A 90 26.96 28.20 19.69
C LYS A 90 25.75 27.56 19.00
N ILE A 91 25.79 26.26 18.80
CA ILE A 91 24.65 25.51 18.27
C ILE A 91 23.50 25.53 19.28
N VAL A 92 22.27 25.74 18.80
CA VAL A 92 21.03 25.63 19.58
C VAL A 92 19.98 24.82 18.83
N LEU A 93 18.93 24.42 19.55
CA LEU A 93 17.76 23.74 18.97
C LEU A 93 16.55 24.67 19.01
N LEU A 94 15.86 24.77 17.88
CA LEU A 94 14.63 25.51 17.69
C LEU A 94 13.47 24.53 17.56
N GLU A 95 12.54 24.52 18.52
CA GLU A 95 11.33 23.69 18.47
C GLU A 95 10.17 24.47 17.86
N VAL A 96 9.82 24.15 16.61
CA VAL A 96 8.77 24.83 15.86
C VAL A 96 7.53 23.93 15.80
N LYS A 97 6.54 24.23 16.64
CA LYS A 97 5.32 23.41 16.79
C LYS A 97 4.37 23.58 15.60
N ASN A 98 4.51 22.73 14.58
CA ASN A 98 3.66 22.75 13.38
C ASN A 98 2.20 22.34 13.67
N ASN A 99 1.98 21.30 14.47
CA ASN A 99 0.64 20.71 14.70
C ASN A 99 -0.36 21.63 15.41
N ALA A 100 0.10 22.72 16.02
CA ALA A 100 -0.76 23.69 16.71
C ALA A 100 -1.20 24.85 15.80
N ALA A 101 -0.63 24.97 14.59
CA ALA A 101 -0.86 26.10 13.70
C ALA A 101 -1.88 25.75 12.62
N VAL A 102 -2.86 26.64 12.42
CA VAL A 102 -3.82 26.54 11.30
C VAL A 102 -3.38 27.43 10.14
N THR A 103 -2.82 28.60 10.45
CA THR A 103 -2.28 29.53 9.45
C THR A 103 -0.77 29.67 9.58
N PHE A 104 -0.12 30.18 8.53
CA PHE A 104 1.32 30.45 8.59
C PHE A 104 1.64 31.56 9.60
N LYS A 105 0.70 32.48 9.83
CA LYS A 105 0.82 33.50 10.87
C LYS A 105 0.90 32.88 12.26
N ASP A 106 0.09 31.88 12.56
CA ASP A 106 0.14 31.17 13.84
C ASP A 106 1.49 30.47 14.01
N LEU A 107 1.96 29.80 12.95
CA LEU A 107 3.27 29.15 12.94
C LEU A 107 4.42 30.15 13.16
N LEU A 108 4.36 31.31 12.50
CA LEU A 108 5.33 32.38 12.68
C LEU A 108 5.30 32.90 14.12
N GLN A 109 4.12 33.11 14.71
CA GLN A 109 4.01 33.58 16.09
C GLN A 109 4.59 32.57 17.10
N ASN A 110 4.36 31.26 16.87
CA ASN A 110 4.98 30.19 17.64
C ASN A 110 6.51 30.23 17.51
N THR A 111 7.00 30.36 16.28
CA THR A 111 8.44 30.43 15.98
C THR A 111 9.08 31.67 16.62
N VAL A 112 8.46 32.84 16.51
CA VAL A 112 8.97 34.09 17.13
C VAL A 112 9.02 33.96 18.65
N SER A 113 8.04 33.33 19.26
CA SER A 113 8.03 33.09 20.70
C SER A 113 9.16 32.15 21.11
N GLU A 114 9.34 31.06 20.37
CA GLU A 114 10.44 30.12 20.58
C GLU A 114 11.82 30.76 20.38
N VAL A 115 12.00 31.58 19.34
CA VAL A 115 13.26 32.29 19.10
C VAL A 115 13.61 33.21 20.27
N LYS A 116 12.63 33.87 20.88
CA LYS A 116 12.85 34.71 22.07
C LYS A 116 13.33 33.89 23.27
N GLU A 117 12.71 32.74 23.51
CA GLU A 117 13.12 31.82 24.59
C GLU A 117 14.54 31.28 24.35
N VAL A 118 14.86 30.88 23.11
CA VAL A 118 16.21 30.43 22.74
C VAL A 118 17.23 31.54 22.95
N ILE A 119 16.95 32.77 22.54
CA ILE A 119 17.85 33.92 22.75
C ILE A 119 18.08 34.18 24.24
N PHE A 120 17.05 34.02 25.07
CA PHE A 120 17.16 34.18 26.52
C PHE A 120 18.06 33.11 27.17
N HIS A 121 18.08 31.89 26.61
CA HIS A 121 18.82 30.75 27.15
C HIS A 121 20.13 30.39 26.40
N LYS A 122 20.49 31.13 25.34
CA LYS A 122 21.58 30.79 24.41
C LYS A 122 22.98 30.72 25.04
N ASP A 123 23.24 31.50 26.10
CA ASP A 123 24.58 31.62 26.71
C ASP A 123 24.90 30.40 27.60
N TYR A 124 23.90 29.57 27.88
CA TYR A 124 24.00 28.43 28.78
C TYR A 124 23.93 27.12 27.99
N THR A 125 25.05 26.41 27.95
CA THR A 125 25.14 25.06 27.38
C THR A 125 24.86 24.03 28.47
N LEU A 126 24.05 23.01 28.15
CA LEU A 126 23.88 21.84 29.02
C LEU A 126 25.22 21.10 29.21
N PRO A 127 25.72 20.95 30.45
CA PRO A 127 26.88 20.11 30.71
C PRO A 127 26.59 18.65 30.30
N GLY A 128 27.39 18.10 29.38
CA GLY A 128 27.30 16.69 28.97
C GLY A 128 26.29 16.35 27.86
N ILE A 129 25.63 17.34 27.26
CA ILE A 129 24.72 17.13 26.11
C ILE A 129 25.37 17.71 24.85
N ASN A 130 25.69 16.85 23.89
CA ASN A 130 26.11 17.29 22.56
C ASN A 130 24.87 17.57 21.71
N LEU A 131 24.53 18.85 21.53
CA LEU A 131 23.40 19.31 20.72
C LEU A 131 23.55 18.99 19.24
N GLU A 132 24.77 18.72 18.75
CA GLU A 132 24.97 18.24 17.38
C GLU A 132 24.18 16.97 17.13
N LEU A 133 23.98 16.13 18.17
CA LEU A 133 23.29 14.85 18.08
C LEU A 133 21.77 14.96 17.97
N TYR A 134 21.20 16.16 17.89
CA TYR A 134 19.75 16.36 17.93
C TYR A 134 19.31 17.08 16.65
N SER A 135 18.34 16.46 15.96
CA SER A 135 17.88 16.81 14.61
C SER A 135 18.88 16.55 13.47
N ASN A 136 18.33 16.06 12.35
CA ASN A 136 19.00 15.87 11.07
C ASN A 136 18.73 17.03 10.10
N PHE A 137 18.08 18.10 10.58
CA PHE A 137 17.66 19.25 9.79
C PHE A 137 18.21 20.52 10.42
N SER A 138 18.89 21.35 9.62
CA SER A 138 19.52 22.56 10.16
C SER A 138 19.37 23.78 9.30
N ILE A 139 19.52 24.94 9.95
CA ILE A 139 19.59 26.25 9.30
C ILE A 139 20.90 26.93 9.67
N GLN A 140 21.50 27.57 8.67
CA GLN A 140 22.61 28.50 8.79
C GLN A 140 22.20 29.83 8.17
N PHE A 141 22.37 30.92 8.93
CA PHE A 141 21.88 32.23 8.53
C PHE A 141 23.02 33.25 8.58
N ASN A 142 23.49 33.66 7.39
CA ASN A 142 24.68 34.48 7.18
C ASN A 142 25.88 34.03 8.05
N PRO A 143 26.32 32.76 7.96
CA PRO A 143 27.35 32.24 8.84
C PRO A 143 28.74 32.78 8.47
N GLU A 144 29.62 32.94 9.45
CA GLU A 144 31.05 33.18 9.21
C GLU A 144 31.79 31.88 8.84
N VAL A 145 31.36 30.76 9.42
CA VAL A 145 31.89 29.43 9.17
C VAL A 145 30.74 28.51 8.78
N PHE A 146 30.91 27.82 7.66
CA PHE A 146 29.90 26.91 7.12
C PHE A 146 30.07 25.48 7.64
N TYR A 147 28.95 24.85 7.98
CA TYR A 147 28.85 23.49 8.51
C TYR A 147 27.88 22.65 7.66
N ALA A 148 28.38 21.65 6.95
CA ALA A 148 27.56 20.67 6.24
C ALA A 148 27.73 19.31 6.91
N GLN A 149 26.87 18.98 7.86
CA GLN A 149 26.96 17.73 8.62
C GLN A 149 25.62 17.01 8.80
N ASP A 150 24.52 17.69 8.48
CA ASP A 150 23.16 17.18 8.64
C ASP A 150 22.63 16.59 7.34
N ASP A 151 21.55 15.82 7.45
CA ASP A 151 20.90 15.21 6.28
C ASP A 151 20.36 16.28 5.33
N ILE A 152 19.80 17.36 5.88
CA ILE A 152 19.38 18.54 5.10
C ILE A 152 19.72 19.82 5.89
N SER A 153 20.52 20.70 5.29
CA SER A 153 20.85 22.03 5.83
C SER A 153 20.46 23.13 4.86
N LEU A 154 19.64 24.08 5.31
CA LEU A 154 19.36 25.31 4.58
C LEU A 154 20.37 26.40 4.97
N LEU A 155 21.09 26.92 3.98
CA LEU A 155 21.93 28.09 4.09
C LEU A 155 21.21 29.30 3.49
N TYR A 156 21.02 30.33 4.32
CA TYR A 156 20.59 31.67 3.91
C TYR A 156 21.80 32.59 3.84
N GLU A 157 22.00 33.23 2.70
CA GLU A 157 22.99 34.28 2.50
C GLU A 157 22.32 35.50 1.86
N GLU A 158 22.69 36.70 2.30
CA GLU A 158 22.16 37.95 1.75
C GLU A 158 23.29 38.91 1.39
N THR A 159 23.26 39.39 0.14
CA THR A 159 24.11 40.48 -0.34
C THR A 159 23.30 41.76 -0.51
N ASP A 160 23.90 42.84 -1.00
CA ASP A 160 23.16 44.08 -1.27
C ASP A 160 22.09 43.92 -2.36
N SER A 161 22.29 43.02 -3.33
CA SER A 161 21.43 42.89 -4.51
C SER A 161 20.60 41.60 -4.56
N GLN A 162 21.00 40.56 -3.83
CA GLN A 162 20.42 39.22 -3.93
C GLN A 162 20.27 38.54 -2.57
N ILE A 163 19.31 37.63 -2.49
CA ILE A 163 19.17 36.63 -1.43
C ILE A 163 19.49 35.28 -2.06
N VAL A 164 20.33 34.50 -1.40
CA VAL A 164 20.81 33.21 -1.87
C VAL A 164 20.37 32.14 -0.89
N PHE A 165 19.74 31.10 -1.43
CA PHE A 165 19.38 29.91 -0.68
C PHE A 165 20.15 28.72 -1.22
N THR A 166 20.89 28.04 -0.35
CA THR A 166 21.55 26.78 -0.70
C THR A 166 21.06 25.68 0.22
N VAL A 167 20.54 24.60 -0.36
CA VAL A 167 20.21 23.38 0.40
C VAL A 167 21.35 22.40 0.22
N PHE A 168 21.98 22.03 1.32
CA PHE A 168 22.94 20.94 1.40
C PHE A 168 22.21 19.68 1.85
N TYR A 169 22.44 18.56 1.18
CA TYR A 169 21.68 17.35 1.44
C TYR A 169 22.47 16.06 1.23
N ASN A 170 22.09 15.02 1.97
CA ASN A 170 22.62 13.68 1.87
C ASN A 170 22.14 12.99 0.57
N GLU A 171 23.02 12.25 -0.09
CA GLU A 171 22.73 11.54 -1.35
C GLU A 171 21.59 10.52 -1.29
N ILE A 172 21.11 10.17 -0.09
CA ILE A 172 19.90 9.35 0.10
C ILE A 172 18.63 10.02 -0.42
N TYR A 173 18.60 11.36 -0.46
CA TYR A 173 17.46 12.09 -0.97
C TYR A 173 17.60 12.28 -2.47
N PRO A 174 16.57 11.92 -3.26
CA PRO A 174 16.60 12.17 -4.68
C PRO A 174 16.69 13.68 -4.97
N GLU A 175 17.56 14.05 -5.91
CA GLU A 175 17.82 15.46 -6.27
C GLU A 175 16.54 16.20 -6.68
N TYR A 176 15.61 15.53 -7.37
CA TYR A 176 14.34 16.14 -7.77
C TYR A 176 13.43 16.48 -6.57
N VAL A 177 13.50 15.71 -5.47
CA VAL A 177 12.75 16.00 -4.23
C VAL A 177 13.33 17.25 -3.57
N ILE A 178 14.65 17.35 -3.49
CA ILE A 178 15.33 18.52 -2.90
C ILE A 178 15.11 19.78 -3.74
N THR A 179 15.15 19.64 -5.06
CA THR A 179 14.84 20.73 -6.00
C THR A 179 13.41 21.22 -5.80
N GLY A 180 12.43 20.30 -5.74
CA GLY A 180 11.04 20.63 -5.45
C GLY A 180 10.85 21.30 -4.09
N PHE A 181 11.53 20.78 -3.06
CA PHE A 181 11.54 21.37 -1.72
C PHE A 181 12.04 22.83 -1.74
N LEU A 182 13.21 23.10 -2.35
CA LEU A 182 13.76 24.45 -2.39
C LEU A 182 12.88 25.40 -3.22
N ASN A 183 12.36 24.95 -4.35
CA ASN A 183 11.45 25.76 -5.17
C ASN A 183 10.17 26.13 -4.40
N ASN A 184 9.58 25.17 -3.69
CA ASN A 184 8.42 25.44 -2.84
C ASN A 184 8.77 26.35 -1.66
N PHE A 185 9.96 26.18 -1.07
CA PHE A 185 10.46 27.08 -0.02
C PHE A 185 10.56 28.51 -0.53
N ILE A 186 11.13 28.71 -1.71
CA ILE A 186 11.26 30.02 -2.35
C ILE A 186 9.87 30.61 -2.66
N SER A 187 8.97 29.83 -3.27
CA SER A 187 7.61 30.29 -3.55
C SER A 187 6.89 30.73 -2.27
N LEU A 188 7.03 29.96 -1.18
CA LEU A 188 6.41 30.21 0.11
C LEU A 188 6.86 31.55 0.71
N ILE A 189 8.15 31.87 0.60
CA ILE A 189 8.73 33.11 1.13
C ILE A 189 8.51 34.30 0.19
N SER A 190 8.43 34.10 -1.13
CA SER A 190 8.17 35.17 -2.09
C SER A 190 6.73 35.70 -1.97
N ASP A 191 5.75 34.80 -1.84
CA ASP A 191 4.31 35.13 -1.76
C ASP A 191 3.78 35.22 -0.32
N TYR A 192 4.62 35.72 0.59
CA TYR A 192 4.41 35.68 2.03
C TYR A 192 3.12 36.35 2.51
N ASP A 193 2.72 37.48 1.88
CA ASP A 193 1.53 38.24 2.28
C ASP A 193 0.23 37.43 2.09
N LEU A 194 0.17 36.59 1.04
CA LEU A 194 -0.98 35.71 0.76
C LEU A 194 -1.04 34.56 1.78
N LEU A 195 0.13 34.07 2.17
CA LEU A 195 0.29 32.89 3.01
C LEU A 195 -0.09 33.15 4.48
N LEU A 196 0.11 34.37 5.00
CA LEU A 196 -0.20 34.71 6.39
C LEU A 196 -1.65 34.44 6.81
N SER A 197 -2.58 34.52 5.86
CA SER A 197 -4.01 34.27 6.10
C SER A 197 -4.49 32.91 5.60
N SER A 198 -3.65 32.22 4.83
CA SER A 198 -3.99 30.94 4.23
C SER A 198 -3.87 29.83 5.25
N ASP A 199 -4.79 28.86 5.15
CA ASP A 199 -4.72 27.63 5.93
C ASP A 199 -3.59 26.76 5.39
N ILE A 200 -2.54 26.59 6.19
CA ILE A 200 -1.31 25.89 5.75
C ILE A 200 -1.54 24.38 5.59
N ARG A 201 -2.64 23.86 6.13
CA ARG A 201 -3.01 22.44 5.99
C ARG A 201 -3.34 22.11 4.54
N PHE A 202 -3.89 23.05 3.78
CA PHE A 202 -4.26 22.91 2.37
C PHE A 202 -3.27 23.56 1.40
N TYR A 203 -2.09 23.95 1.89
CA TYR A 203 -1.04 24.49 1.03
C TYR A 203 -0.57 23.41 0.05
N SER A 204 -0.69 23.70 -1.25
CA SER A 204 -0.28 22.78 -2.30
C SER A 204 1.22 22.87 -2.55
N LEU A 205 1.88 21.71 -2.61
CA LEU A 205 3.32 21.58 -2.86
C LEU A 205 3.63 21.23 -4.33
N ILE A 206 2.61 21.14 -5.16
CA ILE A 206 2.73 20.67 -6.53
C ILE A 206 2.17 21.75 -7.45
N ASP A 207 2.84 21.95 -8.58
CA ASP A 207 2.33 22.84 -9.63
C ASP A 207 1.18 22.17 -10.40
N ASP A 208 0.51 22.93 -11.27
CA ASP A 208 -0.62 22.41 -12.06
C ASP A 208 -0.24 21.24 -12.97
N LYS A 209 1.03 21.18 -13.41
CA LYS A 209 1.53 20.13 -14.29
C LYS A 209 1.72 18.82 -13.52
N GLU A 210 2.40 18.85 -12.38
CA GLU A 210 2.55 17.71 -11.50
C GLU A 210 1.20 17.28 -10.91
N ARG A 211 0.32 18.23 -10.56
CA ARG A 211 -1.05 17.94 -10.16
C ARG A 211 -1.81 17.15 -11.21
N LYS A 212 -1.76 17.59 -12.48
CA LYS A 212 -2.38 16.83 -13.59
C LYS A 212 -1.76 15.45 -13.72
N GLN A 213 -0.44 15.34 -13.61
CA GLN A 213 0.25 14.06 -13.73
C GLN A 213 -0.19 13.06 -12.65
N LEU A 214 -0.20 13.49 -11.39
CA LEU A 214 -0.52 12.64 -10.23
C LEU A 214 -2.01 12.31 -10.13
N LEU A 215 -2.89 13.26 -10.45
CA LEU A 215 -4.34 13.06 -10.34
C LEU A 215 -4.96 12.42 -11.58
N VAL A 216 -4.44 12.72 -12.78
CA VAL A 216 -5.08 12.35 -14.04
C VAL A 216 -4.21 11.40 -14.84
N ASP A 217 -2.99 11.78 -15.20
CA ASP A 217 -2.21 11.03 -16.19
C ASP A 217 -1.79 9.64 -15.66
N PHE A 218 -1.45 9.52 -14.36
CA PHE A 218 -1.16 8.24 -13.72
C PHE A 218 -2.41 7.38 -13.48
N ASN A 219 -3.58 7.99 -13.45
CA ASN A 219 -4.87 7.35 -13.20
C ASN A 219 -5.74 7.25 -14.47
N ALA A 220 -5.15 7.45 -15.65
CA ALA A 220 -5.81 7.29 -16.94
C ALA A 220 -5.96 5.79 -17.30
N THR A 221 -6.71 5.06 -16.47
CA THR A 221 -6.82 3.59 -16.47
C THR A 221 -8.16 3.08 -17.00
N SER A 222 -9.01 3.98 -17.51
CA SER A 222 -10.35 3.62 -18.00
C SER A 222 -10.27 2.64 -19.17
N VAL A 223 -10.89 1.47 -19.00
CA VAL A 223 -10.97 0.41 -20.01
C VAL A 223 -12.39 -0.15 -19.99
N ASP A 224 -12.98 -0.33 -21.18
CA ASP A 224 -14.28 -0.97 -21.30
C ASP A 224 -14.18 -2.47 -20.92
N TYR A 225 -15.16 -2.93 -20.16
CA TYR A 225 -15.26 -4.30 -19.67
C TYR A 225 -16.74 -4.68 -19.50
N PRO A 226 -17.09 -5.97 -19.47
CA PRO A 226 -18.48 -6.42 -19.41
C PRO A 226 -19.12 -6.18 -18.03
N LYS A 227 -19.35 -4.91 -17.70
CA LYS A 227 -19.90 -4.42 -16.42
C LYS A 227 -21.36 -4.82 -16.17
N ASP A 228 -22.05 -5.28 -17.20
CA ASP A 228 -23.41 -5.82 -17.14
C ASP A 228 -23.45 -7.34 -16.89
N LYS A 229 -22.29 -7.96 -16.65
CA LYS A 229 -22.14 -9.40 -16.43
C LYS A 229 -21.74 -9.74 -15.00
N THR A 230 -21.94 -11.00 -14.66
CA THR A 230 -21.61 -11.61 -13.39
C THR A 230 -20.52 -12.66 -13.55
N ILE A 231 -19.97 -13.13 -12.43
CA ILE A 231 -18.97 -14.22 -12.41
C ILE A 231 -19.56 -15.47 -13.10
N VAL A 232 -20.84 -15.77 -12.82
CA VAL A 232 -21.59 -16.87 -13.42
C VAL A 232 -21.67 -16.72 -14.94
N ASP A 233 -22.01 -15.53 -15.45
CA ASP A 233 -22.07 -15.27 -16.90
C ASP A 233 -20.73 -15.54 -17.59
N LEU A 234 -19.62 -15.07 -17.01
CA LEU A 234 -18.29 -15.26 -17.58
C LEU A 234 -17.88 -16.74 -17.57
N PHE A 235 -18.14 -17.43 -16.46
CA PHE A 235 -17.84 -18.85 -16.32
C PHE A 235 -18.66 -19.70 -17.31
N GLU A 236 -19.99 -19.55 -17.35
CA GLU A 236 -20.85 -20.35 -18.24
C GLU A 236 -20.60 -20.08 -19.73
N ASN A 237 -20.25 -18.83 -20.07
CA ASN A 237 -19.80 -18.49 -21.42
C ASN A 237 -18.48 -19.19 -21.75
N GLN A 238 -17.53 -19.28 -20.81
CA GLN A 238 -16.28 -20.02 -21.02
C GLN A 238 -16.52 -21.54 -21.14
N VAL A 239 -17.43 -22.10 -20.34
CA VAL A 239 -17.87 -23.50 -20.45
C VAL A 239 -18.40 -23.78 -21.85
N SER A 240 -19.21 -22.88 -22.40
CA SER A 240 -19.76 -23.01 -23.75
C SER A 240 -18.68 -22.92 -24.85
N LYS A 241 -17.62 -22.14 -24.63
CA LYS A 241 -16.51 -21.97 -25.59
C LYS A 241 -15.55 -23.16 -25.62
N THR A 242 -15.23 -23.73 -24.45
CA THR A 242 -14.22 -24.79 -24.31
C THR A 242 -14.68 -25.90 -23.35
N PRO A 243 -15.79 -26.61 -23.65
CA PRO A 243 -16.40 -27.54 -22.72
C PRO A 243 -15.48 -28.71 -22.33
N GLU A 244 -14.71 -29.21 -23.31
CA GLU A 244 -13.82 -30.37 -23.16
C GLU A 244 -12.41 -30.02 -22.64
N ASN A 245 -12.10 -28.73 -22.45
CA ASN A 245 -10.83 -28.34 -21.84
C ASN A 245 -10.83 -28.77 -20.36
N VAL A 246 -9.68 -29.18 -19.84
CA VAL A 246 -9.52 -29.47 -18.40
C VAL A 246 -9.58 -28.16 -17.61
N ALA A 247 -10.60 -28.02 -16.77
CA ALA A 247 -10.80 -26.85 -15.91
C ALA A 247 -10.02 -26.96 -14.61
N ALA A 248 -10.03 -28.13 -13.97
CA ALA A 248 -9.41 -28.31 -12.65
C ALA A 248 -8.71 -29.67 -12.52
N VAL A 249 -7.59 -29.69 -11.80
CA VAL A 249 -6.83 -30.90 -11.45
C VAL A 249 -6.51 -30.92 -9.98
N PHE A 250 -6.90 -32.00 -9.29
CA PHE A 250 -6.61 -32.26 -7.89
C PHE A 250 -6.35 -33.75 -7.69
N GLU A 251 -5.21 -34.11 -7.10
CA GLU A 251 -4.84 -35.50 -6.75
C GLU A 251 -5.04 -36.55 -7.88
N GLY A 252 -4.85 -36.14 -9.14
CA GLY A 252 -4.99 -37.00 -10.31
C GLY A 252 -6.42 -37.08 -10.87
N VAL A 253 -7.41 -36.54 -10.16
CA VAL A 253 -8.74 -36.26 -10.71
C VAL A 253 -8.67 -35.02 -11.57
N MET A 254 -9.29 -35.09 -12.76
CA MET A 254 -9.39 -33.99 -13.70
C MET A 254 -10.85 -33.79 -14.05
N LEU A 255 -11.33 -32.56 -13.96
CA LEU A 255 -12.64 -32.19 -14.49
C LEU A 255 -12.47 -31.26 -15.69
N THR A 256 -13.23 -31.52 -16.73
CA THR A 256 -13.45 -30.59 -17.82
C THR A 256 -14.30 -29.39 -17.37
N TYR A 257 -14.34 -28.33 -18.16
CA TYR A 257 -15.23 -27.18 -17.90
C TYR A 257 -16.69 -27.60 -17.85
N LYS A 258 -17.10 -28.49 -18.75
CA LYS A 258 -18.45 -29.04 -18.76
C LYS A 258 -18.77 -29.80 -17.47
N GLU A 259 -17.92 -30.76 -17.08
CA GLU A 259 -18.14 -31.57 -15.87
C GLU A 259 -18.12 -30.71 -14.60
N LEU A 260 -17.24 -29.70 -14.53
CA LEU A 260 -17.20 -28.77 -13.40
C LEU A 260 -18.50 -27.97 -13.30
N ASN A 261 -19.02 -27.48 -14.43
CA ASN A 261 -20.27 -26.73 -14.48
C ASN A 261 -21.48 -27.59 -14.09
N GLU A 262 -21.57 -28.81 -14.63
CA GLU A 262 -22.64 -29.76 -14.32
C GLU A 262 -22.65 -30.10 -12.83
N LYS A 263 -21.49 -30.37 -12.22
CA LYS A 263 -21.39 -30.62 -10.77
C LYS A 263 -21.78 -29.41 -9.92
N ALA A 264 -21.38 -28.20 -10.33
CA ALA A 264 -21.79 -26.97 -9.64
C ALA A 264 -23.31 -26.74 -9.75
N ASN A 265 -23.90 -26.99 -10.92
CA ASN A 265 -25.34 -26.91 -11.14
C ASN A 265 -26.09 -27.91 -10.26
N GLN A 266 -25.63 -29.17 -10.20
CA GLN A 266 -26.22 -30.21 -9.36
C GLN A 266 -26.27 -29.80 -7.88
N LEU A 267 -25.14 -29.32 -7.36
CA LEU A 267 -25.07 -28.87 -5.97
C LEU A 267 -25.98 -27.64 -5.73
N ALA A 268 -26.00 -26.68 -6.65
CA ALA A 268 -26.88 -25.52 -6.54
C ALA A 268 -28.37 -25.91 -6.56
N HIS A 269 -28.77 -26.80 -7.47
CA HIS A 269 -30.14 -27.33 -7.53
C HIS A 269 -30.52 -28.04 -6.23
N TYR A 270 -29.65 -28.91 -5.71
CA TYR A 270 -29.88 -29.61 -4.46
C TYR A 270 -30.06 -28.62 -3.28
N ILE A 271 -29.20 -27.60 -3.17
CA ILE A 271 -29.31 -26.59 -2.10
C ILE A 271 -30.64 -25.84 -2.22
N ARG A 272 -30.97 -25.34 -3.42
CA ARG A 272 -32.21 -24.58 -3.67
C ARG A 272 -33.46 -25.38 -3.31
N ASP A 273 -33.47 -26.67 -3.64
CA ASP A 273 -34.66 -27.51 -3.50
C ASP A 273 -34.85 -28.03 -2.06
N ASN A 274 -33.78 -28.08 -1.24
CA ASN A 274 -33.80 -28.66 0.11
C ASN A 274 -33.60 -27.66 1.26
N TYR A 275 -33.10 -26.45 0.97
CA TYR A 275 -32.78 -25.45 1.98
C TYR A 275 -33.47 -24.12 1.66
N SER A 276 -33.98 -23.45 2.69
CA SER A 276 -34.57 -22.12 2.56
C SER A 276 -33.47 -21.06 2.53
N ILE A 277 -32.94 -20.79 1.35
CA ILE A 277 -31.89 -19.79 1.11
C ILE A 277 -32.29 -18.91 -0.06
N ASP A 278 -32.26 -17.60 0.18
CA ASP A 278 -32.53 -16.59 -0.84
C ASP A 278 -31.23 -16.04 -1.45
N SER A 279 -31.32 -15.53 -2.68
CA SER A 279 -30.20 -14.79 -3.29
C SER A 279 -29.80 -13.60 -2.40
N GLY A 280 -28.50 -13.34 -2.29
CA GLY A 280 -27.90 -12.36 -1.39
C GLY A 280 -27.61 -12.88 0.01
N GLU A 281 -28.03 -14.11 0.37
CA GLU A 281 -27.68 -14.71 1.65
C GLU A 281 -26.26 -15.31 1.64
N VAL A 282 -25.63 -15.34 2.82
CA VAL A 282 -24.27 -15.84 2.99
C VAL A 282 -24.28 -17.36 3.21
N ILE A 283 -23.52 -18.07 2.38
CA ILE A 283 -23.23 -19.50 2.55
C ILE A 283 -21.73 -19.66 2.86
N GLY A 284 -21.42 -20.26 4.00
CA GLY A 284 -20.04 -20.52 4.39
C GLY A 284 -19.49 -21.81 3.75
N THR A 285 -18.21 -21.86 3.44
CA THR A 285 -17.51 -23.11 3.10
C THR A 285 -16.45 -23.40 4.15
N LEU A 286 -16.50 -24.58 4.76
CA LEU A 286 -15.50 -25.06 5.71
C LEU A 286 -14.89 -26.34 5.16
N LEU A 287 -14.09 -26.17 4.11
CA LEU A 287 -13.50 -27.25 3.30
C LEU A 287 -12.03 -26.94 2.99
N PRO A 288 -11.16 -27.96 2.92
CA PRO A 288 -9.81 -27.79 2.40
C PRO A 288 -9.83 -27.51 0.89
N LYS A 289 -8.70 -27.07 0.33
CA LYS A 289 -8.55 -26.96 -1.13
C LYS A 289 -8.76 -28.31 -1.80
N SER A 290 -9.74 -28.37 -2.70
CA SER A 290 -10.09 -29.54 -3.50
C SER A 290 -10.97 -29.12 -4.68
N ILE A 291 -11.30 -30.08 -5.55
CA ILE A 291 -12.35 -29.90 -6.56
C ILE A 291 -13.71 -29.63 -5.90
N ASP A 292 -14.00 -30.29 -4.78
CA ASP A 292 -15.27 -30.15 -4.07
C ASP A 292 -15.49 -28.73 -3.53
N LEU A 293 -14.42 -28.09 -3.05
CA LEU A 293 -14.47 -26.67 -2.69
C LEU A 293 -14.72 -25.81 -3.93
N LEU A 294 -14.04 -26.06 -5.05
CA LEU A 294 -14.26 -25.27 -6.27
C LEU A 294 -15.72 -25.38 -6.77
N VAL A 295 -16.28 -26.61 -6.76
CA VAL A 295 -17.69 -26.88 -7.05
C VAL A 295 -18.61 -26.12 -6.09
N SER A 296 -18.28 -26.12 -4.79
CA SER A 296 -19.03 -25.42 -3.75
C SER A 296 -19.09 -23.91 -4.00
N LEU A 297 -17.96 -23.28 -4.31
CA LEU A 297 -17.90 -21.84 -4.59
C LEU A 297 -18.77 -21.49 -5.80
N LEU A 298 -18.66 -22.26 -6.89
CA LEU A 298 -19.45 -22.03 -8.11
C LEU A 298 -20.95 -22.29 -7.91
N ALA A 299 -21.31 -23.27 -7.09
CA ALA A 299 -22.70 -23.55 -6.76
C ALA A 299 -23.34 -22.38 -5.98
N ILE A 300 -22.62 -21.81 -5.01
CA ILE A 300 -23.07 -20.65 -4.24
C ILE A 300 -23.24 -19.43 -5.16
N GLU A 301 -22.27 -19.17 -6.03
CA GLU A 301 -22.34 -18.10 -7.03
C GLU A 301 -23.57 -18.27 -7.95
N LYS A 302 -23.84 -19.49 -8.42
CA LYS A 302 -25.01 -19.80 -9.27
C LYS A 302 -26.35 -19.64 -8.56
N LEU A 303 -26.38 -19.69 -7.23
CA LEU A 303 -27.55 -19.37 -6.41
C LEU A 303 -27.75 -17.86 -6.22
N GLY A 304 -26.85 -17.03 -6.74
CA GLY A 304 -26.81 -15.60 -6.44
C GLY A 304 -26.56 -15.34 -4.95
N CYS A 305 -25.89 -16.27 -4.26
CA CYS A 305 -25.56 -16.18 -2.84
C CYS A 305 -24.12 -15.71 -2.66
N ILE A 306 -23.81 -15.23 -1.46
CA ILE A 306 -22.47 -14.73 -1.11
C ILE A 306 -21.66 -15.88 -0.53
N TYR A 307 -20.57 -16.31 -1.20
CA TYR A 307 -19.71 -17.32 -0.61
C TYR A 307 -18.78 -16.72 0.45
N LEU A 308 -18.61 -17.44 1.56
CA LEU A 308 -17.71 -17.09 2.66
C LEU A 308 -16.75 -18.26 2.92
N PRO A 309 -15.49 -18.18 2.44
CA PRO A 309 -14.54 -19.25 2.68
C PRO A 309 -13.94 -19.13 4.08
N ILE A 310 -14.03 -20.21 4.85
CA ILE A 310 -13.47 -20.33 6.20
C ILE A 310 -12.41 -21.42 6.17
N ALA A 311 -11.19 -21.09 6.56
CA ALA A 311 -10.11 -22.06 6.60
C ALA A 311 -10.33 -23.07 7.73
N VAL A 312 -10.22 -24.36 7.40
CA VAL A 312 -10.43 -25.48 8.35
C VAL A 312 -9.45 -25.49 9.52
N ASN A 313 -8.30 -24.83 9.37
CA ASN A 313 -7.26 -24.73 10.39
C ASN A 313 -7.45 -23.52 11.33
N TYR A 314 -8.49 -22.72 11.15
CA TYR A 314 -8.77 -21.61 12.07
C TYR A 314 -9.16 -22.14 13.45
N PRO A 315 -8.77 -21.44 14.54
CA PRO A 315 -9.27 -21.74 15.86
C PRO A 315 -10.80 -21.69 15.89
N LYS A 316 -11.42 -22.61 16.64
CA LYS A 316 -12.88 -22.71 16.76
C LYS A 316 -13.55 -21.37 17.10
N ASP A 317 -13.00 -20.62 18.05
CA ASP A 317 -13.57 -19.33 18.45
C ASP A 317 -13.59 -18.32 17.30
N ARG A 318 -12.56 -18.34 16.44
CA ARG A 318 -12.51 -17.52 15.23
C ARG A 318 -13.54 -17.96 14.21
N ILE A 319 -13.72 -19.26 14.00
CA ILE A 319 -14.76 -19.80 13.12
C ILE A 319 -16.15 -19.36 13.61
N ASN A 320 -16.44 -19.54 14.89
CA ASN A 320 -17.71 -19.15 15.49
C ASN A 320 -17.97 -17.64 15.40
N TYR A 321 -16.93 -16.82 15.61
CA TYR A 321 -17.02 -15.37 15.43
C TYR A 321 -17.41 -15.02 13.99
N ILE A 322 -16.68 -15.55 13.00
CA ILE A 322 -16.94 -15.31 11.57
C ILE A 322 -18.36 -15.76 11.21
N LEU A 323 -18.78 -16.95 11.62
CA LEU A 323 -20.12 -17.47 11.35
C LEU A 323 -21.23 -16.64 11.97
N LYS A 324 -20.98 -16.01 13.12
CA LYS A 324 -21.94 -15.15 13.81
C LYS A 324 -22.02 -13.78 13.14
N ASP A 325 -20.87 -13.16 12.88
CA ASP A 325 -20.78 -11.80 12.31
C ASP A 325 -21.27 -11.74 10.85
N SER A 326 -21.02 -12.80 10.08
CA SER A 326 -21.45 -12.90 8.67
C SER A 326 -22.91 -13.29 8.47
N TYR A 327 -23.61 -13.70 9.52
CA TYR A 327 -24.96 -14.29 9.42
C TYR A 327 -25.05 -15.49 8.45
N ALA A 328 -23.96 -16.24 8.27
CA ALA A 328 -23.93 -17.41 7.39
C ALA A 328 -25.07 -18.39 7.73
N LYS A 329 -25.95 -18.66 6.75
CA LYS A 329 -27.17 -19.45 6.95
C LYS A 329 -26.89 -20.93 7.08
N ILE A 330 -26.06 -21.45 6.19
CA ILE A 330 -25.60 -22.84 6.19
C ILE A 330 -24.10 -22.90 5.89
N LEU A 331 -23.52 -24.08 6.11
CA LEU A 331 -22.15 -24.42 5.73
C LEU A 331 -22.12 -25.52 4.68
N LEU A 332 -21.24 -25.39 3.70
CA LEU A 332 -20.78 -26.53 2.90
C LEU A 332 -19.55 -27.12 3.59
N SER A 333 -19.65 -28.34 4.09
CA SER A 333 -18.58 -29.00 4.86
C SER A 333 -18.78 -30.52 4.94
N GLU A 334 -17.72 -31.22 5.30
CA GLU A 334 -17.77 -32.66 5.61
C GLU A 334 -18.26 -32.86 7.06
N GLU A 335 -19.09 -33.88 7.28
CA GLU A 335 -19.67 -34.19 8.60
C GLU A 335 -18.60 -34.34 9.70
N GLU A 336 -17.48 -35.01 9.40
CA GLU A 336 -16.36 -35.18 10.33
C GLU A 336 -15.74 -33.84 10.76
N THR A 337 -15.68 -32.85 9.85
CA THR A 337 -15.14 -31.52 10.15
C THR A 337 -16.08 -30.76 11.08
N ILE A 338 -17.39 -30.81 10.83
CA ILE A 338 -18.41 -30.18 11.68
C ILE A 338 -18.39 -30.79 13.09
N GLN A 339 -18.32 -32.13 13.19
CA GLN A 339 -18.30 -32.83 14.47
C GLN A 339 -17.02 -32.55 15.27
N SER A 340 -15.86 -32.65 14.63
CA SER A 340 -14.55 -32.45 15.29
C SER A 340 -14.37 -31.03 15.83
N LEU A 341 -14.85 -30.02 15.10
CA LEU A 341 -14.84 -28.62 15.54
C LEU A 341 -16.06 -28.28 16.43
N SER A 342 -17.04 -29.17 16.51
CA SER A 342 -18.33 -29.00 17.19
C SER A 342 -18.97 -27.65 16.86
N ILE A 343 -19.19 -27.43 15.56
CA ILE A 343 -19.83 -26.24 15.00
C ILE A 343 -21.35 -26.40 15.07
N ASP A 344 -22.02 -25.42 15.67
CA ASP A 344 -23.49 -25.39 15.79
C ASP A 344 -24.11 -24.55 14.65
N ARG A 345 -24.07 -25.12 13.44
CA ARG A 345 -24.65 -24.51 12.23
C ARG A 345 -25.16 -25.62 11.30
N ALA A 346 -26.29 -25.38 10.64
CA ALA A 346 -26.77 -26.28 9.60
C ALA A 346 -25.72 -26.42 8.49
N TYR A 347 -25.54 -27.63 7.97
CA TYR A 347 -24.56 -27.90 6.92
C TYR A 347 -25.10 -28.82 5.83
N VAL A 348 -24.46 -28.77 4.67
CA VAL A 348 -24.68 -29.62 3.50
C VAL A 348 -23.42 -30.45 3.30
N SER A 349 -23.59 -31.77 3.25
CA SER A 349 -22.54 -32.70 2.83
C SER A 349 -22.51 -32.83 1.31
N LEU A 350 -21.34 -32.68 0.71
CA LEU A 350 -21.14 -32.72 -0.74
C LEU A 350 -21.26 -34.13 -1.33
N LYS A 351 -21.18 -35.17 -0.49
CA LYS A 351 -21.21 -36.59 -0.89
C LYS A 351 -22.60 -37.21 -0.81
N SER A 352 -23.66 -36.40 -0.68
CA SER A 352 -25.03 -36.93 -0.70
C SER A 352 -25.35 -37.48 -2.09
N ALA A 353 -25.84 -38.71 -2.18
CA ALA A 353 -26.29 -39.31 -3.44
C ALA A 353 -27.41 -38.49 -4.11
N GLU A 354 -28.15 -37.70 -3.32
CA GLU A 354 -29.20 -36.81 -3.82
C GLU A 354 -28.64 -35.63 -4.63
N VAL A 355 -27.41 -35.18 -4.33
CA VAL A 355 -26.72 -34.16 -5.13
C VAL A 355 -26.44 -34.70 -6.53
N GLU A 356 -25.98 -35.95 -6.64
CA GLU A 356 -25.68 -36.57 -7.94
C GLU A 356 -26.93 -36.80 -8.82
N LEU A 357 -28.11 -36.85 -8.20
CA LEU A 357 -29.40 -37.01 -8.88
C LEU A 357 -30.05 -35.67 -9.28
N ALA A 358 -29.52 -34.55 -8.80
CA ALA A 358 -30.03 -33.23 -9.13
C ALA A 358 -29.78 -32.87 -10.61
N SER A 359 -30.49 -31.84 -11.09
CA SER A 359 -30.34 -31.38 -12.47
C SER A 359 -28.93 -30.84 -12.74
N THR A 360 -28.43 -31.11 -13.93
CA THR A 360 -27.14 -30.58 -14.44
C THR A 360 -27.31 -29.28 -15.23
N ASP A 361 -28.54 -28.83 -15.46
CA ASP A 361 -28.83 -27.63 -16.27
C ASP A 361 -28.41 -26.36 -15.53
N ASN A 362 -28.06 -25.31 -16.28
CA ASN A 362 -27.72 -24.02 -15.66
C ASN A 362 -28.96 -23.44 -14.94
N LEU A 363 -28.73 -22.84 -13.77
CA LEU A 363 -29.79 -22.20 -13.01
C LEU A 363 -30.17 -20.88 -13.68
N HIS A 364 -31.49 -20.62 -13.78
CA HIS A 364 -32.02 -19.36 -14.28
C HIS A 364 -32.36 -18.41 -13.12
N ILE A 365 -31.33 -18.04 -12.34
CA ILE A 365 -31.43 -17.05 -11.26
C ILE A 365 -30.96 -15.70 -11.80
N ILE A 366 -31.71 -14.64 -11.51
CA ILE A 366 -31.34 -13.28 -11.91
C ILE A 366 -30.33 -12.75 -10.90
N ILE A 367 -29.08 -12.58 -11.34
CA ILE A 367 -27.99 -12.01 -10.55
C ILE A 367 -27.59 -10.69 -11.21
N GLN A 368 -27.42 -9.64 -10.42
CA GLN A 368 -26.99 -8.32 -10.88
C GLN A 368 -25.48 -8.14 -10.70
N PRO A 369 -24.80 -7.36 -11.56
CA PRO A 369 -23.36 -7.11 -11.44
C PRO A 369 -22.95 -6.47 -10.10
N HIS A 370 -23.86 -5.71 -9.49
CA HIS A 370 -23.69 -5.04 -8.19
C HIS A 370 -24.09 -5.88 -6.99
N ASP A 371 -24.58 -7.11 -7.21
CA ASP A 371 -24.79 -8.04 -6.10
C ASP A 371 -23.41 -8.46 -5.55
N VAL A 372 -23.37 -8.74 -4.25
CA VAL A 372 -22.16 -9.23 -3.60
C VAL A 372 -21.91 -10.67 -4.03
N ALA A 373 -20.72 -10.95 -4.53
CA ALA A 373 -20.29 -12.28 -4.94
C ALA A 373 -19.70 -13.07 -3.75
N TYR A 374 -18.84 -12.40 -2.98
CA TYR A 374 -18.12 -13.06 -1.88
C TYR A 374 -17.80 -12.14 -0.71
N LEU A 375 -17.52 -12.79 0.42
CA LEU A 375 -17.14 -12.18 1.68
C LEU A 375 -15.82 -12.79 2.18
N ILE A 376 -14.79 -11.95 2.34
CA ILE A 376 -13.48 -12.37 2.89
C ILE A 376 -13.23 -11.66 4.21
N TYR A 377 -12.85 -12.43 5.25
CA TYR A 377 -12.47 -11.86 6.54
C TYR A 377 -10.98 -11.54 6.62
N THR A 378 -10.65 -10.30 6.96
CA THR A 378 -9.28 -9.85 7.23
C THR A 378 -9.02 -9.78 8.74
N SER A 379 -7.76 -9.70 9.16
CA SER A 379 -7.38 -9.67 10.59
C SER A 379 -7.87 -8.43 11.34
N GLY A 380 -8.28 -7.36 10.64
CA GLY A 380 -8.80 -6.13 11.23
C GLY A 380 -7.75 -5.37 12.06
N SER A 381 -7.55 -4.07 11.78
CA SER A 381 -6.65 -3.22 12.57
C SER A 381 -7.08 -3.04 14.04
N THR A 382 -8.34 -3.35 14.35
CA THR A 382 -8.97 -3.19 15.68
C THR A 382 -8.95 -4.47 16.53
N GLY A 383 -8.30 -5.54 16.05
CA GLY A 383 -8.17 -6.83 16.74
C GLY A 383 -9.24 -7.85 16.35
N ASP A 384 -10.48 -7.41 16.15
CA ASP A 384 -11.56 -8.26 15.64
C ASP A 384 -11.52 -8.37 14.10
N PRO A 385 -11.65 -9.58 13.53
CA PRO A 385 -11.70 -9.78 12.09
C PRO A 385 -12.86 -9.01 11.43
N LYS A 386 -12.64 -8.47 10.23
CA LYS A 386 -13.66 -7.71 9.48
C LYS A 386 -13.96 -8.37 8.15
N GLY A 387 -15.25 -8.51 7.84
CA GLY A 387 -15.72 -9.02 6.56
C GLY A 387 -15.71 -7.94 5.47
N VAL A 388 -15.00 -8.19 4.38
CA VAL A 388 -15.00 -7.36 3.16
C VAL A 388 -15.94 -7.98 2.13
N LEU A 389 -16.98 -7.24 1.75
CA LEU A 389 -17.93 -7.61 0.70
C LEU A 389 -17.38 -7.15 -0.65
N VAL A 390 -17.39 -8.03 -1.65
CA VAL A 390 -16.98 -7.70 -3.02
C VAL A 390 -18.07 -8.06 -4.01
N GLU A 391 -18.41 -7.09 -4.86
CA GLU A 391 -19.41 -7.22 -5.93
C GLU A 391 -18.84 -7.94 -7.16
N HIS A 392 -19.71 -8.60 -7.96
CA HIS A 392 -19.27 -9.33 -9.15
C HIS A 392 -18.51 -8.45 -10.15
N HIS A 393 -18.99 -7.23 -10.43
CA HIS A 393 -18.35 -6.35 -11.43
C HIS A 393 -16.90 -5.98 -11.05
N SER A 394 -16.63 -5.76 -9.76
CA SER A 394 -15.30 -5.45 -9.25
C SER A 394 -14.33 -6.62 -9.45
N ASN A 395 -14.79 -7.85 -9.17
CA ASN A 395 -14.01 -9.06 -9.42
C ASN A 395 -13.69 -9.24 -10.92
N ILE A 396 -14.68 -9.02 -11.78
CA ILE A 396 -14.52 -9.14 -13.23
C ILE A 396 -13.50 -8.12 -13.75
N ASN A 397 -13.61 -6.86 -13.32
CA ASN A 397 -12.65 -5.82 -13.70
C ASN A 397 -11.21 -6.22 -13.37
N MET A 398 -10.97 -6.65 -12.13
CA MET A 398 -9.65 -7.06 -11.67
C MET A 398 -9.15 -8.30 -12.41
N SER A 399 -9.99 -9.32 -12.56
CA SER A 399 -9.60 -10.59 -13.18
C SER A 399 -9.26 -10.42 -14.66
N LEU A 400 -10.04 -9.62 -15.40
CA LEU A 400 -9.79 -9.36 -16.82
C LEU A 400 -8.50 -8.54 -17.04
N ASP A 401 -8.21 -7.58 -16.15
CA ASP A 401 -6.92 -6.88 -16.17
C ASP A 401 -5.77 -7.87 -15.98
N GLN A 402 -5.83 -8.70 -14.93
CA GLN A 402 -4.78 -9.68 -14.63
C GLN A 402 -4.59 -10.70 -15.74
N ILE A 403 -5.67 -11.22 -16.33
CA ILE A 403 -5.62 -12.12 -17.48
C ILE A 403 -4.83 -11.50 -18.63
N LYS A 404 -5.13 -10.23 -18.95
CA LYS A 404 -4.42 -9.48 -20.00
C LYS A 404 -2.97 -9.20 -19.61
N THR A 405 -2.75 -8.72 -18.39
CA THR A 405 -1.44 -8.28 -17.88
C THR A 405 -0.45 -9.43 -17.77
N PHE A 406 -0.90 -10.59 -17.28
CA PHE A 406 -0.07 -11.78 -17.13
C PHE A 406 -0.07 -12.68 -18.37
N GLY A 407 -0.92 -12.39 -19.36
CA GLY A 407 -1.00 -13.12 -20.62
C GLY A 407 -1.59 -14.53 -20.46
N VAL A 408 -2.55 -14.70 -19.56
CA VAL A 408 -3.19 -16.00 -19.27
C VAL A 408 -4.03 -16.44 -20.47
N SER A 409 -3.88 -17.70 -20.87
CA SER A 409 -4.60 -18.29 -21.99
C SER A 409 -5.09 -19.70 -21.68
N SER A 410 -5.93 -20.26 -22.56
CA SER A 410 -6.42 -21.64 -22.43
C SER A 410 -5.34 -22.73 -22.46
N LYS A 411 -4.07 -22.37 -22.72
CA LYS A 411 -2.92 -23.29 -22.71
C LYS A 411 -2.18 -23.29 -21.38
N ASP A 412 -2.54 -22.38 -20.48
CA ASP A 412 -1.86 -22.19 -19.22
C ASP A 412 -2.41 -23.09 -18.12
N LYS A 413 -1.57 -23.29 -17.11
CA LYS A 413 -1.85 -24.06 -15.91
C LYS A 413 -1.54 -23.18 -14.72
N VAL A 414 -2.61 -22.63 -14.14
CA VAL A 414 -2.56 -21.70 -13.02
C VAL A 414 -2.58 -22.50 -11.72
N ILE A 415 -1.69 -22.18 -10.78
CA ILE A 415 -1.70 -22.82 -9.47
C ILE A 415 -2.63 -22.06 -8.52
N TRP A 416 -3.53 -22.78 -7.84
CA TRP A 416 -4.24 -22.28 -6.66
C TRP A 416 -3.33 -22.44 -5.43
N PHE A 417 -2.44 -21.47 -5.22
CA PHE A 417 -1.49 -21.50 -4.11
C PHE A 417 -2.10 -20.92 -2.84
N ALA A 418 -2.78 -19.77 -2.93
CA ALA A 418 -3.27 -19.02 -1.77
C ALA A 418 -4.22 -19.84 -0.88
N SER A 419 -4.32 -19.44 0.39
CA SER A 419 -5.32 -19.98 1.31
C SER A 419 -6.74 -19.71 0.79
N THR A 420 -7.68 -20.59 1.10
CA THR A 420 -9.10 -20.43 0.71
C THR A 420 -9.71 -19.19 1.34
N ALA A 421 -9.30 -18.84 2.56
CA ALA A 421 -9.74 -17.65 3.29
C ALA A 421 -8.89 -16.40 2.99
N PHE A 422 -8.07 -16.41 1.93
CA PHE A 422 -7.30 -15.25 1.48
C PHE A 422 -7.71 -14.90 0.05
N ASP A 423 -7.93 -13.62 -0.19
CA ASP A 423 -8.52 -13.08 -1.41
C ASP A 423 -7.67 -13.32 -2.68
N ALA A 424 -6.35 -13.48 -2.55
CA ALA A 424 -5.48 -13.90 -3.65
C ALA A 424 -5.92 -15.21 -4.31
N SER A 425 -6.59 -16.11 -3.58
CA SER A 425 -7.16 -17.34 -4.16
C SER A 425 -8.18 -17.05 -5.25
N ILE A 426 -8.93 -15.95 -5.11
CA ILE A 426 -9.98 -15.56 -6.04
C ILE A 426 -9.36 -15.13 -7.37
N SER A 427 -8.27 -14.35 -7.32
CA SER A 427 -7.48 -14.02 -8.50
C SER A 427 -6.97 -15.29 -9.21
N GLU A 428 -6.40 -16.24 -8.47
CA GLU A 428 -5.89 -17.51 -9.02
C GLU A 428 -6.98 -18.34 -9.70
N ILE A 429 -8.15 -18.47 -9.07
CA ILE A 429 -9.31 -19.20 -9.60
C ILE A 429 -9.84 -18.52 -10.87
N MET A 430 -10.12 -17.21 -10.80
CA MET A 430 -10.81 -16.50 -11.88
C MET A 430 -9.94 -16.32 -13.12
N MET A 431 -8.62 -16.12 -12.95
CA MET A 431 -7.68 -16.14 -14.08
C MET A 431 -7.79 -17.42 -14.89
N SER A 432 -7.98 -18.56 -14.22
CA SER A 432 -8.17 -19.84 -14.90
C SER A 432 -9.55 -19.93 -15.54
N LEU A 433 -10.61 -19.78 -14.73
CA LEU A 433 -11.98 -20.06 -15.13
C LEU A 433 -12.50 -19.16 -16.25
N TYR A 434 -12.00 -17.94 -16.40
CA TYR A 434 -12.41 -17.03 -17.48
C TYR A 434 -11.65 -17.24 -18.79
N THR A 435 -10.60 -18.06 -18.81
CA THR A 435 -9.70 -18.17 -19.98
C THR A 435 -9.69 -19.55 -20.62
N GLY A 436 -10.38 -20.54 -20.03
CA GLY A 436 -10.32 -21.93 -20.49
C GLY A 436 -9.01 -22.63 -20.09
N ALA A 437 -8.22 -22.01 -19.20
CA ALA A 437 -7.00 -22.57 -18.64
C ALA A 437 -7.32 -23.65 -17.59
N THR A 438 -6.29 -24.38 -17.15
CA THR A 438 -6.43 -25.38 -16.10
C THR A 438 -5.99 -24.84 -14.75
N LEU A 439 -6.85 -24.96 -13.74
CA LEU A 439 -6.54 -24.69 -12.35
C LEU A 439 -5.94 -25.94 -11.70
N CYS A 440 -4.66 -25.89 -11.34
CA CYS A 440 -3.97 -26.97 -10.65
C CYS A 440 -4.00 -26.70 -9.14
N ILE A 441 -4.63 -27.61 -8.39
CA ILE A 441 -4.91 -27.46 -6.97
C ILE A 441 -3.96 -28.38 -6.18
N PRO A 442 -2.94 -27.85 -5.49
CA PRO A 442 -2.11 -28.65 -4.60
C PRO A 442 -2.83 -28.80 -3.25
N SER A 443 -2.81 -30.00 -2.67
CA SER A 443 -3.30 -30.22 -1.31
C SER A 443 -2.41 -29.50 -0.29
N GLU A 444 -2.94 -29.21 0.90
CA GLU A 444 -2.16 -28.53 1.95
C GLU A 444 -0.87 -29.27 2.30
N GLU A 445 -0.92 -30.61 2.34
CA GLU A 445 0.27 -31.43 2.62
C GLU A 445 1.35 -31.27 1.55
N VAL A 446 0.94 -31.18 0.27
CA VAL A 446 1.85 -30.94 -0.84
C VAL A 446 2.45 -29.54 -0.75
N GLN A 447 1.68 -28.52 -0.40
CA GLN A 447 2.19 -27.14 -0.30
C GLN A 447 3.18 -26.93 0.85
N LYS A 448 2.95 -27.59 1.99
CA LYS A 448 3.80 -27.49 3.19
C LYS A 448 5.15 -28.19 3.03
N ASP A 449 5.26 -29.16 2.13
CA ASP A 449 6.50 -29.87 1.83
C ASP A 449 7.11 -29.35 0.52
N LYS A 450 8.25 -28.67 0.64
CA LYS A 450 8.97 -28.09 -0.51
C LYS A 450 9.20 -29.08 -1.64
N GLN A 451 9.63 -30.31 -1.34
CA GLN A 451 9.96 -31.30 -2.38
C GLN A 451 8.70 -31.83 -3.06
N LYS A 452 7.64 -32.10 -2.28
CA LYS A 452 6.35 -32.48 -2.85
C LYS A 452 5.78 -31.36 -3.72
N PHE A 453 5.91 -30.10 -3.30
CA PHE A 453 5.44 -28.96 -4.07
C PHE A 453 6.19 -28.81 -5.40
N ILE A 454 7.52 -28.92 -5.41
CA ILE A 454 8.32 -28.90 -6.65
C ILE A 454 7.88 -30.05 -7.59
N ALA A 455 7.76 -31.27 -7.06
CA ALA A 455 7.29 -32.41 -7.84
C ALA A 455 5.87 -32.19 -8.39
N PHE A 456 5.00 -31.51 -7.64
CA PHE A 456 3.67 -31.12 -8.10
C PHE A 456 3.72 -30.12 -9.27
N LEU A 457 4.57 -29.08 -9.18
CA LEU A 457 4.74 -28.11 -10.27
C LEU A 457 5.22 -28.80 -11.56
N GLU A 458 6.20 -29.69 -11.45
CA GLU A 458 6.75 -30.45 -12.58
C GLU A 458 5.73 -31.42 -13.17
N LYS A 459 5.09 -32.26 -12.34
CA LYS A 459 4.09 -33.25 -12.77
C LYS A 459 2.95 -32.59 -13.54
N ASN A 460 2.48 -31.44 -13.03
CA ASN A 460 1.36 -30.73 -13.65
C ASN A 460 1.81 -29.85 -14.82
N LYS A 461 3.11 -29.58 -15.00
CA LYS A 461 3.64 -28.60 -15.96
C LYS A 461 3.04 -27.21 -15.73
N ALA A 462 3.03 -26.77 -14.48
CA ALA A 462 2.53 -25.46 -14.07
C ALA A 462 3.17 -24.34 -14.90
N THR A 463 2.41 -23.33 -15.29
CA THR A 463 2.92 -22.20 -16.09
C THR A 463 2.83 -20.86 -15.37
N ILE A 464 1.85 -20.69 -14.48
CA ILE A 464 1.59 -19.43 -13.77
C ILE A 464 1.36 -19.70 -12.28
N ILE A 465 1.98 -18.88 -11.44
CA ILE A 465 1.79 -18.94 -9.99
C ILE A 465 1.96 -17.56 -9.36
N THR A 466 1.17 -17.32 -8.31
CA THR A 466 1.34 -16.20 -7.39
C THR A 466 1.96 -16.71 -6.08
N PHE A 467 3.07 -16.12 -5.66
CA PHE A 467 3.77 -16.46 -4.44
C PHE A 467 3.74 -15.31 -3.42
N PRO A 468 3.61 -15.61 -2.12
CA PRO A 468 4.18 -14.74 -1.09
C PRO A 468 5.70 -14.63 -1.32
N PRO A 469 6.29 -13.43 -1.31
CA PRO A 469 7.74 -13.24 -1.42
C PRO A 469 8.56 -14.15 -0.51
N SER A 470 8.15 -14.28 0.77
CA SER A 470 8.79 -15.15 1.75
C SER A 470 8.89 -16.62 1.31
N TYR A 471 7.89 -17.14 0.60
CA TYR A 471 7.90 -18.51 0.08
C TYR A 471 8.83 -18.63 -1.14
N LEU A 472 8.75 -17.67 -2.07
CA LEU A 472 9.58 -17.65 -3.27
C LEU A 472 11.08 -17.57 -2.95
N ASP A 473 11.44 -16.85 -1.88
CA ASP A 473 12.82 -16.72 -1.42
C ASP A 473 13.45 -18.05 -0.97
N LEU A 474 12.62 -19.04 -0.59
CA LEU A 474 13.08 -20.39 -0.24
C LEU A 474 13.38 -21.26 -1.47
N LEU A 475 12.95 -20.85 -2.66
CA LEU A 475 13.09 -21.61 -3.91
C LEU A 475 14.31 -21.15 -4.72
N LYS A 476 14.95 -22.12 -5.35
CA LYS A 476 16.00 -21.89 -6.36
C LYS A 476 15.34 -21.79 -7.74
N ILE A 477 16.02 -21.16 -8.70
CA ILE A 477 15.51 -21.09 -10.08
C ILE A 477 15.26 -22.48 -10.69
N GLY A 478 16.08 -23.47 -10.34
CA GLY A 478 15.87 -24.87 -10.76
C GLY A 478 14.60 -25.50 -10.19
N ASP A 479 14.09 -25.01 -9.06
CA ASP A 479 12.88 -25.51 -8.39
C ASP A 479 11.59 -25.04 -9.10
N LEU A 480 11.69 -24.06 -10.02
CA LEU A 480 10.54 -23.40 -10.66
C LEU A 480 10.01 -24.15 -11.89
N GLY A 481 10.69 -25.23 -12.33
CA GLY A 481 10.23 -26.09 -13.42
C GLY A 481 9.78 -25.33 -14.68
N SER A 482 8.58 -25.67 -15.17
CA SER A 482 7.98 -25.09 -16.38
C SER A 482 7.29 -23.73 -16.18
N LEU A 483 7.37 -23.13 -14.99
CA LEU A 483 6.76 -21.83 -14.72
C LEU A 483 7.32 -20.79 -15.70
N LYS A 484 6.42 -20.03 -16.32
CA LYS A 484 6.73 -18.96 -17.29
C LYS A 484 6.47 -17.59 -16.70
N THR A 485 5.44 -17.48 -15.86
CA THR A 485 5.04 -16.23 -15.21
C THR A 485 4.99 -16.44 -13.71
N ILE A 486 5.73 -15.60 -12.99
CA ILE A 486 5.77 -15.58 -11.53
C ILE A 486 5.29 -14.22 -11.07
N ILE A 487 4.28 -14.24 -10.20
CA ILE A 487 3.71 -13.06 -9.58
C ILE A 487 4.05 -13.12 -8.09
N THR A 488 4.45 -12.01 -7.50
CA THR A 488 4.51 -11.87 -6.04
C THR A 488 3.47 -10.91 -5.53
N ALA A 489 2.85 -11.22 -4.39
CA ALA A 489 1.87 -10.36 -3.75
C ALA A 489 1.82 -10.61 -2.23
N GLY A 490 1.18 -9.69 -1.49
CA GLY A 490 0.90 -9.82 -0.06
C GLY A 490 2.03 -9.42 0.89
N GLU A 491 3.27 -9.29 0.40
CA GLU A 491 4.42 -8.81 1.17
C GLU A 491 5.34 -7.96 0.29
N SER A 492 6.31 -7.26 0.89
CA SER A 492 7.36 -6.56 0.15
C SER A 492 8.24 -7.56 -0.61
N ALA A 493 8.35 -7.38 -1.93
CA ALA A 493 9.08 -8.28 -2.79
C ALA A 493 10.62 -8.10 -2.72
N ASN A 494 11.34 -9.21 -2.85
CA ASN A 494 12.80 -9.24 -2.89
C ASN A 494 13.33 -8.92 -4.29
N LEU A 495 13.93 -7.73 -4.47
CA LEU A 495 14.45 -7.29 -5.76
C LEU A 495 15.53 -8.22 -6.34
N SER A 496 16.40 -8.78 -5.49
CA SER A 496 17.44 -9.70 -5.95
C SER A 496 16.85 -10.98 -6.53
N LYS A 497 15.87 -11.57 -5.82
CA LYS A 497 15.13 -12.74 -6.29
C LYS A 497 14.34 -12.45 -7.58
N ALA A 498 13.70 -11.28 -7.66
CA ALA A 498 12.98 -10.85 -8.85
C ALA A 498 13.87 -10.78 -10.09
N ARG A 499 15.07 -10.19 -9.94
CA ARG A 499 16.09 -10.15 -11.02
C ARG A 499 16.55 -11.55 -11.42
N GLU A 500 16.86 -12.41 -10.44
CA GLU A 500 17.25 -13.81 -10.69
C GLU A 500 16.21 -14.57 -11.54
N ILE A 501 14.92 -14.37 -11.24
CA ILE A 501 13.81 -14.99 -11.98
C ILE A 501 13.72 -14.43 -13.40
N TYR A 502 13.78 -13.11 -13.54
CA TYR A 502 13.69 -12.47 -14.85
C TYR A 502 14.86 -12.85 -15.76
N ASP A 503 16.08 -12.88 -15.23
CA ASP A 503 17.29 -13.28 -15.96
C ASP A 503 17.26 -14.76 -16.36
N SER A 504 16.46 -15.59 -15.69
CA SER A 504 16.18 -16.97 -16.11
C SER A 504 15.24 -17.09 -17.32
N GLY A 505 14.79 -15.97 -17.89
CA GLY A 505 13.90 -15.92 -19.05
C GLY A 505 12.40 -16.00 -18.71
N ARG A 506 12.03 -15.79 -17.45
CA ARG A 506 10.64 -15.82 -16.98
C ARG A 506 10.07 -14.42 -16.82
N ASN A 507 8.75 -14.28 -16.96
CA ASN A 507 8.08 -13.04 -16.60
C ASN A 507 8.00 -12.94 -15.08
N TYR A 508 8.33 -11.76 -14.53
CA TYR A 508 8.15 -11.46 -13.13
C TYR A 508 7.24 -10.24 -12.97
N PHE A 509 6.27 -10.36 -12.07
CA PHE A 509 5.36 -9.27 -11.69
C PHE A 509 5.33 -9.11 -10.18
N ASN A 510 5.36 -7.87 -9.71
CA ASN A 510 5.04 -7.52 -8.34
C ASN A 510 3.64 -6.90 -8.30
N ALA A 511 2.71 -7.55 -7.62
CA ALA A 511 1.33 -7.13 -7.50
C ALA A 511 1.03 -6.69 -6.08
N TYR A 512 0.17 -5.69 -5.94
CA TYR A 512 -0.25 -5.15 -4.66
C TYR A 512 -1.74 -4.84 -4.69
N GLY A 513 -2.43 -5.09 -3.59
CA GLY A 513 -3.80 -4.65 -3.37
C GLY A 513 -4.27 -5.05 -1.97
N PRO A 514 -5.03 -4.18 -1.27
CA PRO A 514 -5.77 -4.57 -0.09
C PRO A 514 -7.04 -5.33 -0.48
N THR A 515 -7.57 -6.12 0.44
CA THR A 515 -8.81 -6.89 0.22
C THR A 515 -10.00 -6.00 -0.10
N GLU A 516 -10.06 -4.82 0.51
CA GLU A 516 -11.07 -3.78 0.31
C GLU A 516 -11.13 -3.23 -1.13
N TYR A 517 -10.12 -3.51 -1.94
CA TYR A 517 -10.05 -3.09 -3.35
C TYR A 517 -10.03 -4.28 -4.32
N SER A 518 -10.68 -5.38 -3.94
CA SER A 518 -10.84 -6.58 -4.78
C SER A 518 -9.52 -7.21 -5.20
N VAL A 519 -8.73 -7.67 -4.23
CA VAL A 519 -7.49 -8.46 -4.40
C VAL A 519 -6.28 -7.67 -4.91
N CYS A 520 -6.39 -6.93 -6.01
CA CYS A 520 -5.26 -6.30 -6.68
C CYS A 520 -5.61 -4.89 -7.16
N THR A 521 -4.78 -3.92 -6.79
CA THR A 521 -4.92 -2.50 -7.11
C THR A 521 -3.86 -2.05 -8.11
N SER A 522 -2.62 -2.54 -7.99
CA SER A 522 -1.51 -2.14 -8.84
C SER A 522 -0.58 -3.30 -9.18
N ILE A 523 0.02 -3.22 -10.36
CA ILE A 523 0.96 -4.22 -10.86
C ILE A 523 2.19 -3.54 -11.44
N TYR A 524 3.36 -4.06 -11.06
CA TYR A 524 4.63 -3.76 -11.68
C TYR A 524 5.14 -4.98 -12.45
N LYS A 525 5.30 -4.84 -13.77
CA LYS A 525 6.07 -5.80 -14.56
C LYS A 525 7.54 -5.45 -14.44
N LEU A 526 8.38 -6.42 -14.06
CA LEU A 526 9.81 -6.17 -13.94
C LEU A 526 10.39 -5.68 -15.26
N ASP A 527 11.01 -4.50 -15.22
CA ASP A 527 11.81 -3.93 -16.29
C ASP A 527 13.17 -3.56 -15.69
N LYS A 528 14.17 -4.41 -15.93
CA LYS A 528 15.49 -4.30 -15.27
C LYS A 528 16.19 -2.97 -15.52
N ASP A 529 15.89 -2.30 -16.62
CA ASP A 529 16.53 -1.05 -17.03
C ASP A 529 15.92 0.17 -16.29
N LYS A 530 14.83 -0.04 -15.53
CA LYS A 530 14.07 1.02 -14.85
C LYS A 530 14.02 0.88 -13.32
N ILE A 531 14.82 -0.01 -12.73
CA ILE A 531 14.82 -0.25 -11.28
C ILE A 531 16.16 0.14 -10.67
N ASP A 532 16.10 1.09 -9.75
CA ASP A 532 17.26 1.59 -9.03
C ASP A 532 17.56 0.71 -7.80
N SER A 533 16.83 0.92 -6.70
CA SER A 533 17.12 0.33 -5.38
C SER A 533 16.00 -0.54 -4.78
N THR A 534 14.74 -0.26 -5.08
CA THR A 534 13.57 -0.98 -4.54
C THR A 534 12.61 -1.40 -5.64
N LEU A 535 11.92 -2.52 -5.46
CA LEU A 535 10.93 -3.01 -6.39
C LEU A 535 9.57 -2.32 -6.14
N PRO A 536 9.05 -1.49 -7.06
CA PRO A 536 7.80 -0.77 -6.84
C PRO A 536 6.58 -1.71 -6.92
N ILE A 537 5.44 -1.25 -6.39
CA ILE A 537 4.13 -1.89 -6.53
C ILE A 537 3.46 -1.60 -7.89
N GLY A 538 4.06 -0.70 -8.68
CA GLY A 538 3.73 -0.47 -10.08
C GLY A 538 2.64 0.57 -10.30
N ARG A 539 1.85 0.37 -11.35
CA ARG A 539 0.77 1.28 -11.75
C ARG A 539 -0.59 0.67 -11.43
N PRO A 540 -1.63 1.50 -11.20
CA PRO A 540 -2.99 1.01 -11.04
C PRO A 540 -3.40 0.09 -12.19
N ILE A 541 -4.18 -0.94 -11.85
CA ILE A 541 -4.86 -1.79 -12.83
C ILE A 541 -5.98 -1.01 -13.54
N SER A 542 -6.59 -1.63 -14.56
CA SER A 542 -7.73 -1.05 -15.27
C SER A 542 -8.84 -0.58 -14.31
N ASN A 543 -9.42 0.59 -14.64
CA ASN A 543 -10.51 1.24 -13.92
C ASN A 543 -10.21 1.54 -12.43
N THR A 544 -8.94 1.61 -12.06
CA THR A 544 -8.47 1.92 -10.70
C THR A 544 -7.73 3.25 -10.65
N SER A 545 -7.87 3.98 -9.56
CA SER A 545 -7.06 5.17 -9.28
C SER A 545 -6.35 5.02 -7.95
N VAL A 546 -5.11 5.50 -7.88
CA VAL A 546 -4.31 5.53 -6.65
C VAL A 546 -3.77 6.93 -6.43
N TYR A 547 -3.74 7.33 -5.17
CA TYR A 547 -3.30 8.65 -4.75
C TYR A 547 -2.38 8.47 -3.55
N ILE A 548 -1.35 9.30 -3.44
CA ILE A 548 -0.50 9.35 -2.26
C ILE A 548 -0.81 10.67 -1.56
N LEU A 549 -1.34 10.59 -0.34
CA LEU A 549 -1.94 11.71 0.37
C LEU A 549 -1.24 12.01 1.69
N ASP A 550 -1.22 13.27 2.09
CA ASP A 550 -0.84 13.68 3.44
C ASP A 550 -1.99 13.49 4.45
N GLU A 551 -1.75 13.83 5.71
CA GLU A 551 -2.75 13.72 6.79
C GLU A 551 -4.00 14.60 6.59
N TYR A 552 -3.94 15.58 5.68
CA TYR A 552 -5.04 16.48 5.33
C TYR A 552 -5.67 16.13 3.97
N LEU A 553 -5.35 14.96 3.41
CA LEU A 553 -5.84 14.49 2.11
C LEU A 553 -5.38 15.31 0.90
N ASN A 554 -4.25 16.02 1.02
CA ASN A 554 -3.61 16.64 -0.14
C ASN A 554 -2.69 15.63 -0.82
N VAL A 555 -2.63 15.69 -2.15
CA VAL A 555 -1.64 14.92 -2.91
C VAL A 555 -0.23 15.41 -2.57
N VAL A 556 0.65 14.47 -2.25
CA VAL A 556 2.07 14.77 -1.99
C VAL A 556 2.86 14.80 -3.32
N PRO A 557 3.94 15.59 -3.40
CA PRO A 557 4.83 15.59 -4.56
C PRO A 557 5.45 14.22 -4.83
N THR A 558 5.90 14.03 -6.06
CA THR A 558 6.67 12.82 -6.43
C THR A 558 7.87 12.66 -5.50
N GLY A 559 8.10 11.45 -5.00
CA GLY A 559 9.21 11.12 -4.09
C GLY A 559 9.00 11.50 -2.63
N VAL A 560 7.89 12.16 -2.29
CA VAL A 560 7.48 12.43 -0.90
C VAL A 560 6.62 11.27 -0.39
N LEU A 561 6.84 10.88 0.86
CA LEU A 561 6.07 9.82 1.50
C LEU A 561 4.67 10.33 1.86
N GLY A 562 3.68 9.45 1.72
CA GLY A 562 2.32 9.71 2.14
C GLY A 562 1.53 8.40 2.23
N LYS A 563 0.27 8.53 2.57
CA LYS A 563 -0.67 7.41 2.68
C LYS A 563 -1.28 7.10 1.32
N LEU A 564 -1.22 5.83 0.92
CA LEU A 564 -1.91 5.31 -0.27
C LEU A 564 -3.43 5.27 -0.06
#